data_AF-A0A7Y3GVP0-F1
#
_entry.id   AF-A0A7Y3GVP0-F1
#
_cell.length_a   1.000
_cell.length_b   1.000
_cell.length_c   1.000
_cell.angle_alpha   90.00
_cell.angle_beta   90.00
_cell.angle_gamma   90.00
#
_symmetry.space_group_name_H-M   'P 1'
#
loop_
_entity.id
_entity.type
_entity.pdbx_description
1 polymer ?
#
loop_
_entity_poly.entity_id
_entity_poly.type
_entity_poly.pdbx_seq_one_letter_code
_entity_poly.pdbx_strand_id
1 'polypeptide(L)'
;MGVGSVVGERLFSPYWYRVAELRPRLREHIQVHRHVYRGERWFVLEDRVGGGTHRFGKSANFVIERLDGSRSVAEIWESALEYLGDEAPNQNAMITLLAQLDGAGAIVCDVTPDTRAIFERHAKHLRSQRASRFKNPLYMKFPLWDPDMWLDRWYPAVRPLFQRRFHVLWAALLLWAGFGAWRSSGEFVEYGRQALAEPRSWVLMVLLYPVVKVLHELGHAFTAKHSGAPVHEIGVMLILGMPVPYVDASATSAFPSKGTRMAVAAAGIGVEVVLASLACV
;
A
#
# COMPACT_ATOMS: atom_id res chain seq x y z
N MET A 1 -5.50 3.33 0.40
CA MET A 1 -4.50 4.36 0.05
C MET A 1 -3.95 5.03 1.32
N GLY A 2 -3.01 4.36 1.98
CA GLY A 2 -2.19 5.00 3.00
C GLY A 2 -1.17 5.91 2.33
N VAL A 3 -1.17 7.19 2.72
CA VAL A 3 -0.09 8.11 2.36
C VAL A 3 1.05 7.80 3.32
N GLY A 4 2.07 7.12 2.84
CA GLY A 4 3.27 6.75 3.61
C GLY A 4 4.54 7.13 2.87
N SER A 5 5.37 7.92 3.55
CA SER A 5 6.73 8.37 3.24
C SER A 5 6.92 9.26 2.01
N VAL A 6 6.75 10.57 2.20
CA VAL A 6 7.58 11.53 1.47
C VAL A 6 8.93 11.61 2.18
N VAL A 7 9.95 11.06 1.51
CA VAL A 7 11.36 11.23 1.86
C VAL A 7 11.73 12.69 1.65
N GLY A 8 12.24 13.34 2.71
CA GLY A 8 13.02 14.56 2.62
C GLY A 8 12.26 15.89 2.50
N GLU A 9 11.04 16.00 3.03
CA GLU A 9 10.41 17.32 3.14
C GLU A 9 10.93 18.07 4.36
N ARG A 10 11.51 19.25 4.11
CA ARG A 10 12.00 20.20 5.12
C ARG A 10 10.95 20.32 6.24
N LEU A 11 11.38 20.24 7.51
CA LEU A 11 10.51 20.50 8.67
C LEU A 11 9.72 21.80 8.51
N PHE A 12 10.34 22.78 7.83
CA PHE A 12 9.80 24.10 7.58
C PHE A 12 9.28 24.26 6.15
N SER A 13 8.06 24.78 6.04
CA SER A 13 7.43 25.16 4.78
C SER A 13 7.59 26.67 4.54
N PRO A 14 7.97 27.11 3.33
CA PRO A 14 8.03 28.54 3.01
C PRO A 14 6.65 29.23 3.06
N TYR A 15 5.56 28.46 3.12
CA TYR A 15 4.19 28.96 3.20
C TYR A 15 3.59 28.92 4.62
N TRP A 16 4.37 28.48 5.62
CA TRP A 16 3.89 28.29 6.99
C TRP A 16 3.32 29.56 7.61
N TYR A 17 3.96 30.71 7.38
CA TYR A 17 3.53 32.00 7.94
C TYR A 17 2.10 32.41 7.58
N ARG A 18 1.54 31.86 6.49
CA ARG A 18 0.16 32.13 6.05
C ARG A 18 -0.88 31.28 6.76
N VAL A 19 -0.47 30.16 7.34
CA VAL A 19 -1.36 29.14 7.92
C VAL A 19 -1.19 29.04 9.43
N ALA A 20 -0.01 29.37 9.96
CA ALA A 20 0.38 29.27 11.37
C ALA A 20 -0.64 29.93 12.33
N GLU A 21 -1.12 31.12 12.00
CA GLU A 21 -2.04 31.90 12.84
C GLU A 21 -3.52 31.53 12.66
N LEU A 22 -3.84 30.63 11.73
CA LEU A 22 -5.23 30.23 11.52
C LEU A 22 -5.74 29.48 12.76
N ARG A 23 -7.02 29.71 13.09
CA ARG A 23 -7.71 29.03 14.18
C ARG A 23 -8.84 28.16 13.63
N PRO A 24 -8.51 27.02 13.00
CA PRO A 24 -9.50 26.14 12.39
C PRO A 24 -10.38 25.48 13.46
N ARG A 25 -11.67 25.38 13.16
CA ARG A 25 -12.66 24.62 13.93
C ARG A 25 -13.30 23.55 13.06
N LEU A 26 -13.50 22.35 13.60
CA LEU A 26 -14.35 21.35 12.95
C LEU A 26 -15.82 21.80 12.89
N ARG A 27 -16.52 21.45 11.81
CA ARG A 27 -17.97 21.69 11.72
C ARG A 27 -18.74 20.72 12.60
N GLU A 28 -19.83 21.18 13.19
CA GLU A 28 -20.66 20.42 14.14
C GLU A 28 -21.29 19.16 13.55
N HIS A 29 -21.47 19.09 12.23
CA HIS A 29 -22.05 17.93 11.54
C HIS A 29 -21.04 16.82 11.21
N ILE A 30 -19.77 17.02 11.53
CA ILE A 30 -18.70 16.06 11.28
C ILE A 30 -18.54 15.15 12.49
N GLN A 31 -18.80 13.86 12.30
CA GLN A 31 -18.55 12.85 13.33
C GLN A 31 -17.22 12.15 13.06
N VAL A 32 -16.32 12.20 14.03
CA VAL A 32 -15.04 11.47 13.99
C VAL A 32 -15.26 10.11 14.63
N HIS A 33 -15.34 9.06 13.82
CA HIS A 33 -15.45 7.70 14.33
C HIS A 33 -14.07 7.09 14.48
N ARG A 34 -13.76 6.60 15.69
CA ARG A 34 -12.56 5.81 15.95
C ARG A 34 -12.85 4.36 15.52
N HIS A 35 -12.18 3.90 14.47
CA HIS A 35 -12.22 2.50 14.07
C HIS A 35 -10.88 1.84 14.39
N VAL A 36 -10.93 0.81 15.23
CA VAL A 36 -9.77 -0.04 15.50
C VAL A 36 -9.78 -1.16 14.46
N TYR A 37 -8.86 -1.09 13.50
CA TYR A 37 -8.68 -2.15 12.52
C TYR A 37 -7.42 -2.93 12.90
N ARG A 38 -7.60 -4.18 13.35
CA ARG A 38 -6.54 -5.13 13.77
C ARG A 38 -5.37 -4.52 14.57
N GLY A 39 -5.69 -3.69 15.56
CA GLY A 39 -4.69 -3.15 16.51
C GLY A 39 -4.11 -1.79 16.14
N GLU A 40 -4.31 -1.30 14.92
CA GLU A 40 -3.97 0.07 14.53
C GLU A 40 -5.20 0.98 14.59
N ARG A 41 -5.03 2.18 15.16
CA ARG A 41 -6.11 3.17 15.35
C ARG A 41 -6.23 4.02 14.09
N TRP A 42 -7.31 3.81 13.34
CA TRP A 42 -7.69 4.64 12.20
C TRP A 42 -8.88 5.51 12.57
N PHE A 43 -8.87 6.74 12.08
CA PHE A 43 -9.95 7.69 12.33
C PHE A 43 -10.65 8.01 11.02
N VAL A 44 -11.96 7.76 10.98
CA VAL A 44 -12.81 7.99 9.81
C VAL A 44 -13.60 9.27 10.05
N LEU A 45 -13.37 10.25 9.19
CA LEU A 45 -14.21 11.43 9.07
C LEU A 45 -15.34 11.11 8.09
N GLU A 46 -16.55 11.02 8.61
CA GLU A 46 -17.76 10.84 7.80
C GLU A 46 -18.43 12.20 7.56
N ASP A 47 -18.52 12.59 6.29
CA ASP A 47 -19.35 13.72 5.86
C ASP A 47 -20.77 13.22 5.59
N ARG A 48 -21.70 13.55 6.49
CA ARG A 48 -23.13 13.16 6.38
C ARG A 48 -23.89 13.91 5.27
N VAL A 49 -23.33 14.98 4.72
CA VAL A 49 -23.99 15.81 3.69
C VAL A 49 -23.45 15.46 2.30
N GLY A 50 -22.15 15.17 2.17
CA GLY A 50 -21.48 14.80 0.92
C GLY A 50 -21.27 13.30 0.69
N GLY A 51 -21.53 12.44 1.68
CA GLY A 51 -21.41 10.97 1.57
C GLY A 51 -19.97 10.45 1.46
N GLY A 52 -18.96 11.28 1.74
CA GLY A 52 -17.54 10.92 1.68
C GLY A 52 -17.00 10.42 3.02
N THR A 53 -16.23 9.33 3.00
CA THR A 53 -15.47 8.84 4.17
C THR A 53 -13.97 9.07 3.97
N HIS A 54 -13.33 9.81 4.86
CA HIS A 54 -11.89 10.09 4.80
C HIS A 54 -11.16 9.42 5.96
N ARG A 55 -10.11 8.65 5.67
CA ARG A 55 -9.32 7.92 6.68
C ARG A 55 -8.03 8.66 7.02
N PHE A 56 -7.78 8.84 8.32
CA PHE A 56 -6.60 9.51 8.84
C PHE A 56 -5.85 8.62 9.83
N GLY A 57 -4.52 8.73 9.82
CA GLY A 57 -3.64 8.06 10.78
C GLY A 57 -3.61 8.77 12.14
N LYS A 58 -2.90 8.17 13.10
CA LYS A 58 -2.79 8.63 14.50
C LYS A 58 -2.30 10.08 14.62
N SER A 59 -1.29 10.49 13.86
CA SER A 59 -0.74 11.85 13.89
C SER A 59 -1.72 12.90 13.35
N ALA A 60 -2.42 12.59 12.28
CA ALA A 60 -3.46 13.45 11.72
C ALA A 60 -4.67 13.57 12.65
N ASN A 61 -5.07 12.48 13.32
CA ASN A 61 -6.15 12.53 14.30
C ASN A 61 -5.81 13.40 15.52
N PHE A 62 -4.58 13.30 16.03
CA PHE A 62 -4.14 14.16 17.14
C PHE A 62 -4.33 15.65 16.83
N VAL A 63 -4.03 16.05 15.59
CA VAL A 63 -4.25 17.40 15.09
C VAL A 63 -5.74 17.70 14.95
N ILE A 64 -6.52 16.82 14.30
CA ILE A 64 -7.96 16.98 14.08
C ILE A 64 -8.72 17.19 15.40
N GLU A 65 -8.41 16.42 16.44
CA GLU A 65 -9.04 16.54 17.77
C GLU A 65 -8.77 17.88 18.47
N ARG A 66 -7.77 18.63 18.02
CA ARG A 66 -7.38 19.93 18.57
C ARG A 66 -7.85 21.12 17.72
N LEU A 67 -8.59 20.87 16.64
CA LEU A 67 -9.21 21.90 15.79
C LEU A 67 -10.49 22.42 16.46
N ASP A 68 -10.33 23.19 17.53
CA ASP A 68 -11.41 23.73 18.36
C ASP A 68 -11.80 25.18 18.03
N GLY A 69 -11.05 25.85 17.14
CA GLY A 69 -11.24 27.26 16.77
C GLY A 69 -10.66 28.27 17.76
N SER A 70 -10.05 27.81 18.86
CA SER A 70 -9.39 28.67 19.85
C SER A 70 -7.88 28.68 19.67
N ARG A 71 -7.30 27.51 19.33
CA ARG A 71 -5.85 27.33 19.15
C ARG A 71 -5.41 27.65 17.72
N SER A 72 -4.23 28.23 17.58
CA SER A 72 -3.61 28.44 16.28
C SER A 72 -3.06 27.14 15.71
N VAL A 73 -2.92 27.05 14.39
CA VAL A 73 -2.27 25.89 13.74
C VAL A 73 -0.84 25.70 14.26
N ALA A 74 -0.13 26.79 14.59
CA ALA A 74 1.18 26.73 15.20
C ALA A 74 1.16 26.07 16.59
N GLU A 75 0.26 26.50 17.46
CA GLU A 75 0.10 25.91 18.82
C GLU A 75 -0.27 24.42 18.74
N ILE A 76 -1.11 24.05 17.78
CA ILE A 76 -1.50 22.65 17.56
C ILE A 76 -0.30 21.83 17.05
N TRP A 77 0.50 22.40 16.17
CA TRP A 77 1.70 21.75 15.63
C TRP A 77 2.79 21.58 16.70
N GLU A 78 3.03 22.59 17.53
CA GLU A 78 3.94 22.52 18.68
C GLU A 78 3.48 21.45 19.68
N SER A 79 2.19 21.42 20.02
CA SER A 79 1.62 20.35 20.86
C SER A 79 1.80 18.96 20.24
N ALA A 80 1.76 18.85 18.90
CA ALA A 80 1.98 17.60 18.20
C ALA A 80 3.45 17.18 18.23
N LEU A 81 4.40 18.12 18.10
CA LEU A 81 5.83 17.85 18.25
C LEU A 81 6.15 17.36 19.66
N GLU A 82 5.58 17.99 20.69
CA GLU A 82 5.80 17.61 22.10
C GLU A 82 5.23 16.23 22.42
N TYR A 83 4.02 15.91 21.94
CA TYR A 83 3.34 14.67 22.31
C TYR A 83 3.72 13.47 21.43
N LEU A 84 3.97 13.69 20.14
CA LEU A 84 4.23 12.63 19.16
C LEU A 84 5.73 12.45 18.84
N GLY A 85 6.58 13.41 19.16
CA GLY A 85 8.01 13.36 18.85
C GLY A 85 8.26 13.12 17.35
N ASP A 86 8.99 12.06 17.03
CA ASP A 86 9.32 11.67 15.65
C ASP A 86 8.08 11.29 14.79
N GLU A 87 6.94 10.98 15.41
CA GLU A 87 5.68 10.69 14.69
C GLU A 87 4.89 11.97 14.34
N ALA A 88 5.35 13.14 14.76
CA ALA A 88 4.64 14.40 14.53
C ALA A 88 4.59 14.78 13.03
N PRO A 89 3.47 15.35 12.56
CA PRO A 89 3.40 15.84 11.19
C PRO A 89 4.35 17.02 10.99
N ASN A 90 5.06 17.07 9.87
CA ASN A 90 5.82 18.26 9.49
C ASN A 90 4.88 19.38 8.98
N GLN A 91 5.40 20.59 8.73
CA GLN A 91 4.57 21.73 8.32
C GLN A 91 3.84 21.51 6.98
N ASN A 92 4.44 20.80 6.03
CA ASN A 92 3.77 20.46 4.77
C ASN A 92 2.64 19.44 4.98
N ALA A 93 2.82 18.48 5.87
CA ALA A 93 1.79 17.52 6.26
C ALA A 93 0.63 18.23 6.96
N MET A 94 0.90 19.23 7.80
CA MET A 94 -0.12 20.10 8.40
C MET A 94 -0.92 20.86 7.34
N ILE A 95 -0.23 21.52 6.39
CA ILE A 95 -0.87 22.24 5.28
C ILE A 95 -1.72 21.29 4.42
N THR A 96 -1.20 20.10 4.12
CA THR A 96 -1.91 19.07 3.34
C THR A 96 -3.16 18.58 4.06
N LEU A 97 -3.06 18.34 5.37
CA LEU A 97 -4.19 17.93 6.20
C LEU A 97 -5.28 19.01 6.21
N LEU A 98 -4.92 20.26 6.45
CA LEU A 98 -5.86 21.38 6.42
C LEU A 98 -6.51 21.56 5.04
N ALA A 99 -5.75 21.40 3.95
CA ALA A 99 -6.28 21.45 2.59
C ALA A 99 -7.29 20.33 2.30
N GLN A 100 -7.04 19.12 2.82
CA GLN A 100 -7.96 17.99 2.69
C GLN A 100 -9.25 18.22 3.47
N LEU A 101 -9.14 18.76 4.69
CA LEU A 101 -10.29 19.07 5.52
C LEU A 101 -11.13 20.21 4.94
N ASP A 102 -10.49 21.26 4.43
CA ASP A 102 -11.16 22.39 3.77
C ASP A 102 -11.87 21.93 2.49
N GLY A 103 -11.18 21.16 1.65
CA GLY A 103 -11.76 20.59 0.42
C GLY A 103 -12.88 19.58 0.66
N ALA A 104 -12.94 18.96 1.85
CA ALA A 104 -14.04 18.11 2.30
C ALA A 104 -15.15 18.90 3.02
N GLY A 105 -15.02 20.22 3.14
CA GLY A 105 -15.96 21.05 3.88
C GLY A 105 -15.97 20.81 5.39
N ALA A 106 -15.01 20.05 5.94
CA ALA A 106 -15.01 19.57 7.32
C ALA A 106 -14.58 20.63 8.35
N ILE A 107 -13.89 21.70 7.92
CA ILE A 107 -13.41 22.77 8.80
C ILE A 107 -14.02 24.13 8.43
N VAL A 108 -14.02 25.02 9.42
CA VAL A 108 -14.28 26.45 9.29
C VAL A 108 -13.04 27.17 9.78
N CYS A 109 -12.56 28.11 8.97
CA CYS A 109 -11.48 29.02 9.33
C CYS A 109 -11.81 30.40 8.77
N ASP A 110 -11.39 31.45 9.47
CA ASP A 110 -11.41 32.82 8.96
C ASP A 110 -10.24 32.97 7.99
N VAL A 111 -10.45 32.45 6.77
CA VAL A 111 -9.45 32.41 5.71
C VAL A 111 -9.44 33.75 4.99
N THR A 112 -8.29 34.43 4.94
CA THR A 112 -8.07 35.56 4.03
C THR A 112 -8.14 35.09 2.57
N PRO A 113 -8.54 35.93 1.60
CA PRO A 113 -8.67 35.51 0.19
C PRO A 113 -7.40 34.86 -0.41
N ASP A 114 -6.21 35.25 0.08
CA ASP A 114 -4.90 34.73 -0.36
C ASP A 114 -4.59 33.32 0.18
N THR A 115 -5.17 32.92 1.32
CA THR A 115 -4.99 31.57 1.88
C THR A 115 -5.87 30.53 1.16
N ARG A 116 -7.08 30.91 0.72
CA ARG A 116 -7.95 30.05 -0.13
C ARG A 116 -7.28 29.68 -1.46
N ALA A 117 -6.61 30.63 -2.11
CA ALA A 117 -5.94 30.39 -3.38
C ALA A 117 -4.80 29.35 -3.29
N ILE A 118 -4.13 29.24 -2.12
CA ILE A 118 -3.12 28.21 -1.87
C ILE A 118 -3.77 26.84 -1.67
N PHE A 119 -4.84 26.77 -0.86
CA PHE A 119 -5.58 25.51 -0.66
C PHE A 119 -6.13 24.97 -1.99
N GLU A 120 -6.68 25.83 -2.84
CA GLU A 120 -7.18 25.45 -4.16
C GLU A 120 -6.06 24.99 -5.11
N ARG A 121 -4.93 25.73 -5.19
CA ARG A 121 -3.79 25.34 -6.03
C ARG A 121 -3.15 24.04 -5.56
N HIS A 122 -3.00 23.86 -4.26
CA HIS A 122 -2.41 22.65 -3.68
C HIS A 122 -3.34 21.44 -3.86
N ALA A 123 -4.65 21.61 -3.62
CA ALA A 123 -5.66 20.59 -3.90
C ALA A 123 -5.69 20.22 -5.40
N LYS A 124 -5.59 21.20 -6.31
CA LYS A 124 -5.53 20.97 -7.76
C LYS A 124 -4.26 20.23 -8.16
N HIS A 125 -3.11 20.57 -7.57
CA HIS A 125 -1.85 19.89 -7.83
C HIS A 125 -1.85 18.43 -7.34
N LEU A 126 -2.40 18.18 -6.14
CA LEU A 126 -2.58 16.81 -5.62
C LEU A 126 -3.57 16.01 -6.47
N ARG A 127 -4.68 16.62 -6.88
CA ARG A 127 -5.65 15.99 -7.81
C ARG A 127 -5.02 15.70 -9.17
N SER A 128 -4.21 16.60 -9.72
CA SER A 128 -3.52 16.38 -11.00
C SER A 128 -2.42 15.32 -10.90
N GLN A 129 -1.69 15.25 -9.78
CA GLN A 129 -0.71 14.19 -9.54
C GLN A 129 -1.38 12.82 -9.34
N ARG A 130 -2.50 12.75 -8.59
CA ARG A 130 -3.31 11.52 -8.50
C ARG A 130 -3.85 11.12 -9.86
N ALA A 131 -4.47 12.03 -10.60
CA ALA A 131 -5.03 11.76 -11.91
C ALA A 131 -3.96 11.40 -12.95
N SER A 132 -2.75 11.97 -12.86
CA SER A 132 -1.60 11.62 -13.69
C SER A 132 -1.15 10.17 -13.47
N ARG A 133 -1.15 9.66 -12.23
CA ARG A 133 -0.90 8.23 -11.95
C ARG A 133 -1.92 7.27 -12.57
N PHE A 134 -3.13 7.75 -12.89
CA PHE A 134 -4.21 6.95 -13.49
C PHE A 134 -4.38 7.17 -15.01
N LYS A 135 -3.63 8.11 -15.62
CA LYS A 135 -3.75 8.48 -17.04
C LYS A 135 -2.60 7.97 -17.90
N ASN A 136 -1.87 6.97 -17.45
CA ASN A 136 -0.98 6.23 -18.35
C ASN A 136 -1.76 5.04 -18.90
N PRO A 137 -2.19 5.03 -20.18
CA PRO A 137 -2.87 3.89 -20.80
C PRO A 137 -2.04 2.59 -20.74
N LEU A 138 -0.75 2.68 -20.40
CA LEU A 138 0.14 1.55 -20.16
C LEU A 138 0.05 0.94 -18.75
N TYR A 139 -0.74 1.54 -17.84
CA TYR A 139 -0.87 1.12 -16.43
C TYR A 139 -2.30 1.37 -15.92
N MET A 140 -3.23 0.49 -16.32
CA MET A 140 -4.60 0.50 -15.82
C MET A 140 -4.78 -0.55 -14.72
N LYS A 141 -5.35 -0.17 -13.59
CA LYS A 141 -5.63 -1.07 -12.46
C LYS A 141 -7.13 -1.32 -12.37
N PHE A 142 -7.49 -2.60 -12.31
CA PHE A 142 -8.86 -3.06 -12.11
C PHE A 142 -8.90 -3.83 -10.78
N PRO A 143 -9.21 -3.16 -9.66
CA PRO A 143 -9.40 -3.84 -8.38
C PRO A 143 -10.61 -4.77 -8.50
N LEU A 144 -10.45 -6.03 -8.10
CA LEU A 144 -11.52 -7.03 -8.20
C LEU A 144 -12.29 -7.14 -6.89
N TRP A 145 -11.58 -7.30 -5.77
CA TRP A 145 -12.19 -7.52 -4.45
C TRP A 145 -11.19 -7.33 -3.30
N ASP A 146 -11.71 -7.22 -2.08
CA ASP A 146 -10.92 -7.24 -0.83
C ASP A 146 -10.75 -8.70 -0.36
N PRO A 147 -9.52 -9.27 -0.40
CA PRO A 147 -9.28 -10.66 -0.04
C PRO A 147 -9.00 -10.85 1.45
N ASP A 148 -9.02 -9.81 2.29
CA ASP A 148 -8.43 -9.85 3.63
C ASP A 148 -9.04 -10.95 4.52
N MET A 149 -10.37 -11.08 4.49
CA MET A 149 -11.11 -12.13 5.22
C MET A 149 -10.90 -13.53 4.60
N TRP A 150 -10.77 -13.61 3.28
CA TRP A 150 -10.49 -14.86 2.59
C TRP A 150 -9.09 -15.37 2.95
N LEU A 151 -8.10 -14.48 2.98
CA LEU A 151 -6.74 -14.79 3.41
C LEU A 151 -6.72 -15.28 4.85
N ASP A 152 -7.47 -14.66 5.77
CA ASP A 152 -7.57 -15.15 7.16
C ASP A 152 -8.13 -16.55 7.26
N ARG A 153 -9.17 -16.85 6.47
CA ARG A 153 -9.81 -18.17 6.47
C ARG A 153 -8.84 -19.27 6.02
N TRP A 154 -8.02 -18.97 5.02
CA TRP A 154 -7.08 -19.94 4.45
C TRP A 154 -5.70 -19.93 5.11
N TYR A 155 -5.37 -18.87 5.86
CA TYR A 155 -4.09 -18.73 6.55
C TYR A 155 -3.67 -19.98 7.36
N PRO A 156 -4.55 -20.65 8.13
CA PRO A 156 -4.18 -21.86 8.86
C PRO A 156 -3.63 -22.99 7.97
N ALA A 157 -4.13 -23.14 6.75
CA ALA A 157 -3.69 -24.15 5.80
C ALA A 157 -2.29 -23.83 5.22
N VAL A 158 -1.97 -22.55 5.07
CA VAL A 158 -0.69 -22.07 4.52
C VAL A 158 0.36 -21.83 5.61
N ARG A 159 -0.05 -21.74 6.88
CA ARG A 159 0.82 -21.57 8.04
C ARG A 159 2.01 -22.54 8.08
N PRO A 160 1.88 -23.84 7.72
CA PRO A 160 3.01 -24.76 7.68
C PRO A 160 4.14 -24.33 6.74
N LEU A 161 3.85 -23.57 5.67
CA LEU A 161 4.86 -23.09 4.73
C LEU A 161 5.86 -22.10 5.36
N PHE A 162 5.48 -21.45 6.47
CA PHE A 162 6.34 -20.51 7.19
C PHE A 162 7.17 -21.20 8.28
N GLN A 163 7.06 -22.53 8.43
CA GLN A 163 7.83 -23.27 9.41
C GLN A 163 9.23 -23.58 8.88
N ARG A 164 10.23 -23.59 9.76
CA ARG A 164 11.62 -23.95 9.41
C ARG A 164 11.73 -25.30 8.67
N ARG A 165 10.87 -26.27 9.02
CA ARG A 165 10.81 -27.59 8.36
C ARG A 165 10.52 -27.47 6.87
N PHE A 166 9.56 -26.63 6.49
CA PHE A 166 9.24 -26.40 5.08
C PHE A 166 10.43 -25.80 4.33
N HIS A 167 11.09 -24.79 4.89
CA HIS A 167 12.25 -24.18 4.24
C HIS A 167 13.43 -25.16 4.04
N VAL A 168 13.65 -26.08 4.97
CA VAL A 168 14.66 -27.14 4.82
C VAL A 168 14.26 -28.11 3.70
N LEU A 169 13.01 -28.57 3.68
CA LEU A 169 12.51 -29.45 2.61
C LEU A 169 12.54 -28.76 1.24
N TRP A 170 12.17 -27.48 1.19
CA TRP A 170 12.24 -26.67 -0.01
C TRP A 170 13.67 -26.50 -0.51
N ALA A 171 14.62 -26.21 0.38
CA ALA A 171 16.03 -26.13 0.01
C ALA A 171 16.56 -27.48 -0.52
N ALA A 172 16.17 -28.60 0.10
CA ALA A 172 16.55 -29.93 -0.38
C ALA A 172 15.96 -30.21 -1.77
N LEU A 173 14.69 -29.88 -2.00
CA LEU A 173 14.03 -30.00 -3.31
C LEU A 173 14.74 -29.16 -4.37
N LEU A 174 15.06 -27.90 -4.06
CA LEU A 174 15.75 -26.99 -4.98
C LEU A 174 17.14 -27.53 -5.36
N LEU A 175 17.89 -28.04 -4.39
CA LEU A 175 19.20 -28.65 -4.64
C LEU A 175 19.09 -29.92 -5.49
N TRP A 176 18.08 -30.76 -5.22
CA TRP A 176 17.81 -31.97 -5.99
C TRP A 176 17.45 -31.66 -7.44
N ALA A 177 16.50 -30.75 -7.64
CA ALA A 177 16.08 -30.28 -8.96
C ALA A 177 17.26 -29.67 -9.75
N GLY A 178 18.05 -28.82 -9.08
CA GLY A 178 19.24 -28.20 -9.68
C GLY A 178 20.32 -29.22 -10.05
N PHE A 179 20.54 -30.23 -9.21
CA PHE A 179 21.48 -31.31 -9.50
C PHE A 179 21.04 -32.16 -10.70
N GLY A 180 19.74 -32.49 -10.78
CA GLY A 180 19.16 -33.19 -11.93
C GLY A 180 19.32 -32.39 -13.23
N ALA A 181 18.93 -31.12 -13.21
CA ALA A 181 19.08 -30.22 -14.36
C ALA A 181 20.54 -30.03 -14.79
N TRP A 182 21.49 -29.99 -13.84
CA TRP A 182 22.92 -29.91 -14.16
C TRP A 182 23.43 -31.20 -14.83
N ARG A 183 23.07 -32.36 -14.26
CA ARG A 183 23.49 -33.68 -14.76
C ARG A 183 22.96 -33.96 -16.16
N SER A 184 21.73 -33.56 -16.44
CA SER A 184 21.08 -33.69 -17.76
C SER A 184 21.03 -32.37 -18.52
N SER A 185 22.03 -31.50 -18.34
CA SER A 185 22.01 -30.13 -18.90
C SER A 185 21.82 -30.08 -20.41
N GLY A 186 22.40 -31.03 -21.16
CA GLY A 186 22.18 -31.15 -22.61
C GLY A 186 20.72 -31.42 -22.98
N GLU A 187 20.11 -32.43 -22.36
CA GLU A 187 18.70 -32.80 -22.56
C GLU A 187 17.75 -31.70 -22.08
N PHE A 188 18.08 -31.05 -20.96
CA PHE A 188 17.28 -29.97 -20.40
C PHE A 188 17.22 -28.75 -21.34
N VAL A 189 18.36 -28.34 -21.90
CA VAL A 189 18.42 -27.24 -22.87
C VAL A 189 17.68 -27.61 -24.16
N GLU A 190 17.85 -28.84 -24.63
CA GLU A 190 17.19 -29.31 -25.84
C GLU A 190 15.67 -29.40 -25.68
N TYR A 191 15.18 -29.89 -24.54
CA TYR A 191 13.76 -29.86 -24.20
C TYR A 191 13.21 -28.43 -24.19
N GLY A 192 13.92 -27.47 -23.58
CA GLY A 192 13.54 -26.06 -23.60
C GLY A 192 13.45 -25.48 -25.02
N ARG A 193 14.39 -25.86 -25.89
CA ARG A 193 14.38 -25.45 -27.30
C ARG A 193 13.18 -26.02 -28.06
N GLN A 194 12.91 -27.31 -27.87
CA GLN A 194 11.76 -27.99 -28.50
C GLN A 194 10.44 -27.39 -28.02
N ALA A 195 10.31 -27.14 -26.71
CA ALA A 195 9.14 -26.49 -26.13
C ALA A 195 8.91 -25.11 -26.75
N LEU A 196 9.95 -24.29 -26.93
CA LEU A 196 9.82 -22.97 -27.57
C LEU A 196 9.49 -23.04 -29.07
N ALA A 197 9.90 -24.10 -29.76
CA ALA A 197 9.61 -24.29 -31.18
C ALA A 197 8.17 -24.79 -31.43
N GLU A 198 7.55 -25.47 -30.46
CA GLU A 198 6.24 -26.08 -30.62
C GLU A 198 5.09 -25.09 -30.33
N PRO A 199 4.17 -24.81 -31.28
CA PRO A 199 3.06 -23.87 -31.08
C PRO A 199 2.14 -24.23 -29.91
N ARG A 200 2.00 -25.53 -29.61
CA ARG A 200 1.21 -26.02 -28.47
C ARG A 200 1.75 -25.50 -27.14
N SER A 201 3.07 -25.45 -26.98
CA SER A 201 3.72 -24.96 -25.77
C SER A 201 3.44 -23.48 -25.53
N TRP A 202 3.31 -22.68 -26.59
CA TRP A 202 2.92 -21.27 -26.48
C TRP A 202 1.50 -21.11 -25.94
N VAL A 203 0.55 -21.92 -26.42
CA VAL A 203 -0.82 -21.92 -25.90
C VAL A 203 -0.83 -22.31 -24.42
N LEU A 204 -0.09 -23.36 -24.05
CA LEU A 204 0.06 -23.77 -22.65
C LEU A 204 0.69 -22.67 -21.79
N MET A 205 1.72 -21.98 -22.30
CA MET A 205 2.40 -20.90 -21.57
C MET A 205 1.47 -19.71 -21.33
N VAL A 206 0.68 -19.30 -22.32
CA VAL A 206 -0.32 -18.24 -22.18
C VAL A 206 -1.40 -18.60 -21.15
N LEU A 207 -1.80 -19.87 -21.09
CA LEU A 207 -2.82 -20.33 -20.13
C LEU A 207 -2.26 -20.51 -18.71
N LEU A 208 -1.03 -21.02 -18.58
CA LEU A 208 -0.40 -21.28 -17.29
C LEU A 208 0.17 -20.01 -16.65
N TYR A 209 0.63 -19.05 -17.44
CA TYR A 209 1.25 -17.83 -16.94
C TYR A 209 0.36 -17.08 -15.92
N PRO A 210 -0.93 -16.81 -16.20
CA PRO A 210 -1.82 -16.20 -15.21
C PRO A 210 -1.96 -17.03 -13.93
N VAL A 211 -2.01 -18.36 -14.03
CA VAL A 211 -2.12 -19.25 -12.87
C VAL A 211 -0.89 -19.13 -11.98
N VAL A 212 0.31 -19.20 -12.57
CA VAL A 212 1.58 -19.01 -11.84
C VAL A 212 1.62 -17.62 -11.20
N LYS A 213 1.18 -16.58 -11.91
CA LYS A 213 1.13 -15.22 -11.36
C LYS A 213 0.10 -15.05 -10.26
N VAL A 214 -1.06 -15.70 -10.32
CA VAL A 214 -2.00 -15.72 -9.19
C VAL A 214 -1.33 -16.34 -7.95
N LEU A 215 -0.64 -17.47 -8.11
CA LEU A 215 0.09 -18.10 -7.01
C LEU A 215 1.22 -17.21 -6.48
N HIS A 216 1.93 -16.49 -7.36
CA HIS A 216 2.96 -15.50 -7.00
C HIS A 216 2.38 -14.39 -6.10
N GLU A 217 1.29 -13.77 -6.53
CA GLU A 217 0.62 -12.70 -5.78
C GLU A 217 0.05 -13.22 -4.44
N LEU A 218 -0.47 -14.46 -4.42
CA LEU A 218 -0.88 -15.11 -3.18
C LEU A 218 0.30 -15.34 -2.23
N GLY A 219 1.49 -15.65 -2.76
CA GLY A 219 2.73 -15.74 -1.98
C GLY A 219 3.03 -14.43 -1.24
N HIS A 220 2.97 -13.29 -1.94
CA HIS A 220 3.09 -11.97 -1.33
C HIS A 220 2.00 -11.73 -0.29
N ALA A 221 0.74 -12.00 -0.63
CA ALA A 221 -0.41 -11.76 0.24
C ALA A 221 -0.33 -12.55 1.56
N PHE A 222 -0.07 -13.86 1.49
CA PHE A 222 0.05 -14.69 2.69
C PHE A 222 1.29 -14.36 3.52
N THR A 223 2.39 -13.94 2.91
CA THR A 223 3.60 -13.54 3.65
C THR A 223 3.42 -12.18 4.33
N ALA A 224 2.75 -11.22 3.68
CA ALA A 224 2.32 -9.98 4.29
C ALA A 224 1.40 -10.25 5.48
N LYS A 225 0.42 -11.14 5.30
CA LYS A 225 -0.50 -11.57 6.35
C LYS A 225 0.20 -12.27 7.52
N HIS A 226 1.14 -13.17 7.22
CA HIS A 226 1.97 -13.83 8.24
C HIS A 226 2.74 -12.82 9.09
N SER A 227 3.18 -11.73 8.47
CA SER A 227 3.93 -10.64 9.11
C SER A 227 3.03 -9.61 9.81
N GLY A 228 1.70 -9.80 9.80
CA GLY A 228 0.73 -8.94 10.46
C GLY A 228 0.20 -7.77 9.63
N ALA A 229 0.56 -7.67 8.34
CA ALA A 229 -0.01 -6.64 7.47
C ALA A 229 -1.35 -7.08 6.87
N PRO A 230 -2.35 -6.20 6.83
CA PRO A 230 -3.59 -6.46 6.10
C PRO A 230 -3.38 -6.34 4.59
N VAL A 231 -4.21 -7.04 3.82
CA VAL A 231 -4.20 -7.02 2.35
C VAL A 231 -5.62 -6.77 1.87
N HIS A 232 -5.88 -5.53 1.41
CA HIS A 232 -7.23 -5.05 1.14
C HIS A 232 -7.64 -5.04 -0.33
N GLU A 233 -6.72 -5.39 -1.23
CA GLU A 233 -7.00 -5.30 -2.66
C GLU A 233 -6.22 -6.39 -3.40
N ILE A 234 -6.95 -7.22 -4.13
CA ILE A 234 -6.42 -8.03 -5.23
C ILE A 234 -7.16 -7.61 -6.50
N GLY A 235 -6.44 -7.56 -7.60
CA GLY A 235 -7.02 -7.21 -8.88
C GLY A 235 -6.21 -7.67 -10.07
N VAL A 236 -6.53 -7.11 -11.22
CA VAL A 236 -5.78 -7.29 -12.46
C VAL A 236 -5.31 -5.92 -12.91
N MET A 237 -4.03 -5.83 -13.26
CA MET A 237 -3.45 -4.64 -13.90
C MET A 237 -3.11 -4.95 -15.35
N LEU A 238 -3.36 -4.00 -16.25
CA LEU A 238 -2.92 -4.07 -17.63
C LEU A 238 -1.57 -3.35 -17.75
N ILE A 239 -0.52 -4.12 -18.05
CA ILE A 239 0.80 -3.60 -18.41
C ILE A 239 0.99 -3.83 -19.90
N LEU A 240 1.07 -2.74 -20.68
CA LEU A 240 1.19 -2.82 -22.15
C LEU A 240 0.06 -3.67 -22.81
N GLY A 241 -1.14 -3.66 -22.24
CA GLY A 241 -2.28 -4.46 -22.69
C GLY A 241 -2.30 -5.91 -22.22
N MET A 242 -1.27 -6.38 -21.51
CA MET A 242 -1.26 -7.71 -20.89
C MET A 242 -1.86 -7.68 -19.49
N PRO A 243 -2.89 -8.52 -19.20
CA PRO A 243 -3.45 -8.64 -17.86
C PRO A 243 -2.51 -9.41 -16.95
N VAL A 244 -2.11 -8.77 -15.85
CA VAL A 244 -1.27 -9.34 -14.81
C VAL A 244 -2.01 -9.23 -13.49
N PRO A 245 -2.21 -10.34 -12.74
CA PRO A 245 -2.72 -10.28 -11.38
C PRO A 245 -1.85 -9.38 -10.50
N TYR A 246 -2.44 -8.70 -9.52
CA TYR A 246 -1.69 -7.97 -8.51
C TYR A 246 -2.33 -8.07 -7.13
N VAL A 247 -1.51 -7.97 -6.09
CA VAL A 247 -1.94 -7.75 -4.71
C VAL A 247 -1.41 -6.40 -4.19
N ASP A 248 -2.26 -5.63 -3.50
CA ASP A 248 -1.81 -4.43 -2.80
C ASP A 248 -1.20 -4.81 -1.45
N ALA A 249 0.13 -4.98 -1.44
CA ALA A 249 0.93 -5.16 -0.23
C ALA A 249 1.50 -3.84 0.33
N SER A 250 0.96 -2.68 -0.02
CA SER A 250 1.52 -1.37 0.38
C SER A 250 1.68 -1.19 1.89
N ALA A 251 0.85 -1.86 2.70
CA ALA A 251 0.95 -1.88 4.15
C ALA A 251 2.29 -2.43 4.67
N THR A 252 2.98 -3.29 3.90
CA THR A 252 4.26 -3.86 4.33
C THR A 252 5.41 -2.85 4.28
N SER A 253 5.23 -1.72 3.59
CA SER A 253 6.23 -0.64 3.57
C SER A 253 6.44 -0.01 4.96
N ALA A 254 5.42 -0.07 5.83
CA ALA A 254 5.46 0.44 7.20
C ALA A 254 6.18 -0.48 8.20
N PHE A 255 6.56 -1.70 7.81
CA PHE A 255 7.27 -2.61 8.72
C PHE A 255 8.63 -2.02 9.13
N PRO A 256 9.01 -2.02 10.43
CA PRO A 256 10.31 -1.52 10.87
C PRO A 256 11.48 -2.35 10.33
N SER A 257 11.33 -3.68 10.35
CA SER A 257 12.37 -4.63 9.93
C SER A 257 12.55 -4.67 8.40
N LYS A 258 13.77 -4.39 7.94
CA LYS A 258 14.14 -4.56 6.52
C LYS A 258 13.97 -6.02 6.06
N GLY A 259 14.32 -6.97 6.92
CA GLY A 259 14.24 -8.40 6.61
C GLY A 259 12.81 -8.86 6.34
N THR A 260 11.84 -8.37 7.12
CA THR A 260 10.42 -8.68 6.89
C THR A 260 9.92 -8.10 5.58
N ARG A 261 10.31 -6.87 5.24
CA ARG A 261 9.97 -6.26 3.94
C ARG A 261 10.56 -7.05 2.77
N MET A 262 11.81 -7.49 2.90
CA MET A 262 12.47 -8.33 1.89
C MET A 262 11.80 -9.70 1.76
N ALA A 263 11.41 -10.32 2.87
CA ALA A 263 10.73 -11.62 2.86
C ALA A 263 9.40 -11.53 2.09
N VAL A 264 8.60 -10.49 2.34
CA VAL A 264 7.37 -10.25 1.56
C VAL A 264 7.71 -10.04 0.09
N ALA A 265 8.67 -9.17 -0.24
CA ALA A 265 9.06 -8.88 -1.63
C ALA A 265 9.64 -10.10 -2.37
N ALA A 266 10.24 -11.06 -1.66
CA ALA A 266 10.78 -12.29 -2.24
C ALA A 266 9.75 -13.44 -2.28
N ALA A 267 8.62 -13.34 -1.58
CA ALA A 267 7.68 -14.45 -1.42
C ALA A 267 7.10 -14.95 -2.74
N GLY A 268 6.71 -14.05 -3.64
CA GLY A 268 6.23 -14.42 -4.97
C GLY A 268 7.28 -15.16 -5.80
N ILE A 269 8.53 -14.69 -5.77
CA ILE A 269 9.67 -15.38 -6.42
C ILE A 269 9.88 -16.76 -5.77
N GLY A 270 9.77 -16.87 -4.45
CA GLY A 270 9.84 -18.13 -3.73
C GLY A 270 8.81 -19.14 -4.22
N VAL A 271 7.56 -18.72 -4.44
CA VAL A 271 6.50 -19.58 -5.00
C VAL A 271 6.87 -20.04 -6.41
N GLU A 272 7.34 -19.15 -7.28
CA GLU A 272 7.79 -19.51 -8.64
C GLU A 272 8.93 -20.52 -8.62
N VAL A 273 9.89 -20.36 -7.69
CA VAL A 273 11.02 -21.29 -7.53
C VAL A 273 10.57 -22.66 -7.03
N VAL A 274 9.60 -22.74 -6.11
CA VAL A 274 8.99 -24.03 -5.70
C VAL A 274 8.38 -24.73 -6.91
N LEU A 275 7.55 -24.01 -7.67
CA LEU A 275 6.86 -24.58 -8.85
C LEU A 275 7.86 -25.05 -9.91
N ALA A 276 8.89 -24.24 -10.19
CA ALA A 276 9.95 -24.62 -11.12
C ALA A 276 10.73 -25.85 -10.64
N SER A 277 11.04 -25.92 -9.35
CA SER A 277 11.75 -27.07 -8.77
C SER A 277 10.92 -28.35 -8.87
N LEU A 278 9.60 -28.28 -8.62
CA LEU A 278 8.69 -29.41 -8.76
C LEU A 278 8.55 -29.87 -10.21
N ALA A 279 8.61 -28.95 -11.18
CA ALA A 279 8.53 -29.29 -12.60
C ALA A 279 9.81 -29.95 -13.14
N CYS A 280 10.95 -29.77 -12.46
CA CYS A 280 12.24 -30.33 -12.86
C CYS A 280 12.52 -31.75 -12.32
N VAL A 281 11.69 -32.26 -11.42
CA VAL A 281 11.87 -33.57 -10.74
C VAL A 281 10.85 -34.56 -11.24
#